data_AF-A0A059G8P0-F1
#
_entry.id   AF-A0A059G8P0-F1
#
_cell.length_a   1.000
_cell.length_b   1.000
_cell.length_c   1.000
_cell.angle_alpha   90.00
_cell.angle_beta   90.00
_cell.angle_gamma   90.00
#
_symmetry.space_group_name_H-M   'P 1'
#
loop_
_entity.id
_entity.type
_entity.pdbx_description
1 polymer ?
#
loop_
_entity_poly.entity_id
_entity_poly.type
_entity_poly.pdbx_seq_one_letter_code
_entity_poly.pdbx_strand_id
1 'polypeptide(L)'
;MNDIVLDLDLGTPEEQALWEMAVDFFVNMLSSNDNAVGGDAPEMMVHTAFKPNGRITKKLIFQDRTWADAFVRFWEEQKMQAAAA
;
A
#
# COMPACT_ATOMS: atom_id res chain seq x y z
N MET A 1 1.00 -12.20 -17.04
CA MET A 1 1.39 -11.36 -15.89
C MET A 1 0.42 -10.19 -15.92
N ASN A 2 -0.52 -10.16 -14.98
CA ASN A 2 -1.55 -9.13 -14.91
C ASN A 2 -1.25 -8.28 -13.70
N ASP A 3 -0.63 -7.13 -13.93
CA ASP A 3 -0.32 -6.18 -12.86
C ASP A 3 -1.62 -5.65 -12.25
N ILE A 4 -1.74 -5.79 -10.93
CA ILE A 4 -2.88 -5.29 -10.16
C ILE A 4 -2.46 -3.95 -9.58
N VAL A 5 -2.96 -2.88 -10.20
CA VAL A 5 -2.67 -1.51 -9.78
C VAL A 5 -3.72 -1.06 -8.78
N LEU A 6 -3.29 -0.83 -7.54
CA LEU A 6 -4.05 -0.13 -6.54
C LEU A 6 -3.75 1.37 -6.65
N ASP A 7 -4.74 2.08 -7.20
CA ASP A 7 -4.80 3.54 -7.21
C ASP A 7 -5.82 3.95 -6.14
N LEU A 8 -5.33 4.15 -4.92
CA LEU A 8 -6.13 4.70 -3.84
C LEU A 8 -6.18 6.20 -4.12
N ASP A 9 -7.38 6.76 -4.31
CA ASP A 9 -7.56 8.17 -4.68
C ASP A 9 -7.23 9.10 -3.49
N LEU A 10 -5.94 9.19 -3.15
CA LEU A 10 -5.42 9.94 -2.00
C LEU A 10 -5.69 11.44 -2.23
N GLY A 11 -6.67 11.97 -1.52
CA GLY A 11 -7.24 13.29 -1.78
C GLY A 11 -6.39 14.42 -1.17
N THR A 12 -5.80 14.18 0.00
CA THR A 12 -5.08 15.19 0.80
C THR A 12 -3.59 14.83 1.02
N PRO A 13 -2.72 15.81 1.29
CA PRO A 13 -1.32 15.56 1.65
C PRO A 13 -1.16 14.68 2.90
N GLU A 14 -2.05 14.83 3.88
CA GLU A 14 -2.04 14.04 5.12
C GLU A 14 -2.36 12.57 4.83
N GLU A 15 -3.36 12.31 3.99
CA GLU A 15 -3.72 10.96 3.56
C GLU A 15 -2.58 10.33 2.75
N GLN A 16 -1.88 11.12 1.95
CA GLN A 16 -0.69 10.67 1.24
C GLN A 16 0.44 10.28 2.20
N ALA A 17 0.73 11.09 3.22
CA ALA A 17 1.73 10.76 4.22
C ALA A 17 1.37 9.50 5.03
N LEU A 18 0.09 9.35 5.40
CA LEU A 18 -0.42 8.15 6.06
C LEU A 18 -0.25 6.91 5.18
N TRP A 19 -0.54 7.03 3.88
CA TRP A 19 -0.38 5.94 2.92
C TRP A 19 1.09 5.51 2.80
N GLU A 20 2.01 6.46 2.72
CA GLU A 20 3.45 6.17 2.66
C GLU A 20 3.91 5.39 3.90
N MET A 21 3.50 5.85 5.09
CA MET A 21 3.79 5.16 6.35
C MET A 21 3.15 3.76 6.41
N ALA A 22 1.93 3.61 5.91
CA ALA A 22 1.23 2.34 5.87
C ALA A 22 1.90 1.33 4.94
N VAL A 23 2.39 1.76 3.77
CA VAL A 23 3.17 0.90 2.86
C VAL A 23 4.45 0.43 3.54
N ASP A 24 5.21 1.34 4.16
CA ASP A 24 6.45 0.99 4.86
C ASP A 24 6.17 0.03 6.03
N PHE A 25 5.09 0.24 6.78
CA PHE A 25 4.68 -0.67 7.85
C PHE A 25 4.28 -2.05 7.31
N PHE A 26 3.54 -2.10 6.22
CA PHE A 26 3.12 -3.36 5.59
C PHE A 26 4.33 -4.18 5.11
N VAL A 27 5.30 -3.53 4.47
CA VAL A 27 6.56 -4.18 4.04
C VAL A 27 7.37 -4.67 5.25
N ASN A 28 7.48 -3.85 6.29
CA ASN A 28 8.18 -4.25 7.52
C ASN A 28 7.49 -5.39 8.24
N MET A 29 6.15 -5.40 8.27
CA MET A 29 5.36 -6.49 8.85
C MET A 29 5.64 -7.79 8.11
N LEU A 30 5.64 -7.78 6.78
CA LEU A 30 5.96 -8.95 5.97
C LEU A 30 7.41 -9.41 6.17
N SER A 31 8.36 -8.48 6.22
CA SER A 31 9.78 -8.78 6.42
C SER A 31 10.08 -9.32 7.82
N SER A 32 9.31 -8.90 8.84
CA SER A 32 9.46 -9.38 10.21
C SER A 32 8.78 -10.72 10.45
N ASN A 33 7.84 -11.10 9.57
CA ASN A 33 7.01 -12.30 9.70
C ASN A 33 7.57 -13.49 8.91
N ASP A 34 8.91 -13.57 8.80
CA ASP A 34 9.73 -14.63 8.15
C ASP A 34 9.41 -16.08 8.60
N ASN A 35 8.43 -16.27 9.49
CA ASN A 35 7.94 -17.55 10.00
C ASN A 35 6.46 -17.84 9.72
N ALA A 36 5.73 -17.00 8.97
CA ALA A 36 4.33 -17.27 8.62
C ALA A 36 4.21 -18.25 7.42
N VAL A 37 4.52 -19.52 7.68
CA VAL A 37 3.92 -20.71 7.04
C VAL A 37 3.73 -20.62 5.52
N GLY A 38 4.84 -20.70 4.76
CA GLY A 38 4.83 -21.28 3.41
C GLY A 38 4.12 -20.51 2.28
N GLY A 39 3.79 -19.23 2.47
CA GLY A 39 3.35 -18.36 1.39
C GLY A 39 4.47 -17.42 0.93
N ASP A 40 4.79 -17.40 -0.36
CA ASP A 40 5.74 -16.45 -0.94
C ASP A 40 5.37 -15.01 -0.57
N ALA A 41 6.38 -14.19 -0.23
CA ALA A 41 6.19 -12.76 0.02
C ALA A 41 5.63 -12.07 -1.24
N PRO A 42 4.82 -11.01 -1.10
CA PRO A 42 4.27 -10.32 -2.27
C PRO A 42 5.36 -9.69 -3.11
N GLU A 43 5.38 -10.00 -4.41
CA GLU A 43 6.02 -9.13 -5.39
C GLU A 43 5.21 -7.85 -5.55
N MET A 44 5.80 -6.74 -5.10
CA MET A 44 5.15 -5.43 -5.06
C MET A 44 6.07 -4.34 -5.62
N MET A 45 5.49 -3.39 -6.34
CA MET A 45 6.17 -2.20 -6.83
C MET A 45 5.42 -0.93 -6.44
N VAL A 46 6.18 0.12 -6.10
CA VAL A 46 5.64 1.47 -5.88
C VAL A 46 5.94 2.31 -7.12
N HIS A 47 4.89 2.75 -7.82
CA HIS A 47 5.02 3.67 -8.95
C HIS A 47 4.77 5.10 -8.48
N THR A 48 5.77 5.97 -8.66
CA THR A 48 5.67 7.40 -8.33
C THR A 48 5.71 8.23 -9.60
N ALA A 49 4.73 9.14 -9.76
CA ALA A 49 4.64 10.03 -10.92
C ALA A 49 4.31 11.47 -10.50
N PHE A 50 4.72 12.43 -11.33
CA PHE A 50 4.40 13.85 -11.14
C PHE A 50 3.25 14.25 -12.07
N LYS A 51 2.18 14.80 -11.49
CA LYS A 51 1.08 15.40 -12.24
C LYS A 51 1.48 16.80 -12.74
N PRO A 52 0.88 17.30 -13.84
CA PRO A 52 1.17 18.64 -14.38
C PRO A 52 0.93 19.80 -13.40
N ASN A 53 0.11 19.59 -12.37
CA ASN A 53 -0.15 20.55 -11.30
C ASN A 53 0.88 20.51 -10.15
N GLY A 54 1.99 19.80 -10.33
CA GLY A 54 3.04 19.65 -9.32
C GLY A 54 2.71 18.64 -8.21
N ARG A 55 1.54 17.97 -8.25
CA ARG A 55 1.20 16.92 -7.27
C ARG A 55 1.93 15.63 -7.59
N ILE A 56 2.36 14.93 -6.55
CA ILE A 56 2.90 13.58 -6.68
C ILE A 56 1.73 12.58 -6.61
N THR A 57 1.75 11.56 -7.45
CA THR A 57 0.87 10.40 -7.31
C THR A 57 1.70 9.16 -7.09
N LYS A 58 1.29 8.34 -6.13
CA LYS A 58 1.88 7.05 -5.85
C LYS A 58 0.83 5.96 -6.10
N LYS A 59 1.24 4.86 -6.71
CA LYS A 59 0.41 3.67 -6.96
C LYS A 59 1.14 2.45 -6.45
N LEU A 60 0.39 1.51 -5.89
CA LEU A 60 0.92 0.22 -5.49
C LEU A 60 0.57 -0.81 -6.55
N ILE A 61 1.52 -1.62 -6.97
CA ILE A 61 1.34 -2.63 -8.00
C ILE A 61 1.65 -3.98 -7.40
N PHE A 62 0.72 -4.92 -7.52
CA PHE A 62 0.86 -6.31 -7.07
C PHE A 62 0.82 -7.27 -8.24
N GLN A 63 1.52 -8.40 -8.10
CA GLN A 63 1.41 -9.53 -9.02
C GLN A 63 0.32 -10.54 -8.63
N ASP A 64 -0.13 -10.50 -7.37
CA ASP A 64 -1.16 -11.41 -6.82
C ASP A 64 -2.31 -10.60 -6.21
N ARG A 65 -3.54 -11.02 -6.53
CA ARG A 65 -4.76 -10.39 -6.04
C ARG A 65 -4.98 -10.59 -4.54
N THR A 66 -4.54 -11.71 -4.00
CA THR A 66 -4.62 -12.02 -2.57
C THR A 66 -3.89 -10.96 -1.75
N TRP A 67 -2.70 -10.57 -2.21
CA TRP A 67 -1.88 -9.54 -1.56
C TRP A 67 -2.45 -8.14 -1.75
N ALA A 68 -2.99 -7.84 -2.94
CA ALA A 68 -3.69 -6.58 -3.17
C ALA A 68 -4.90 -6.42 -2.24
N ASP A 69 -5.74 -7.46 -2.14
CA ASP A 69 -6.92 -7.46 -1.26
C ASP A 69 -6.53 -7.38 0.23
N ALA A 70 -5.44 -8.04 0.62
CA ALA A 70 -4.90 -7.96 1.98
C ALA A 70 -4.42 -6.53 2.32
N PHE A 71 -3.71 -5.88 1.39
CA PHE A 71 -3.28 -4.50 1.55
C PHE A 71 -4.47 -3.54 1.65
N VAL A 72 -5.52 -3.71 0.83
CA VAL A 72 -6.73 -2.88 0.92
C VAL A 72 -7.38 -2.98 2.31
N ARG A 73 -7.52 -4.20 2.85
CA ARG A 73 -8.08 -4.38 4.21
C ARG A 73 -7.22 -3.72 5.28
N PHE A 74 -5.92 -3.93 5.21
CA PHE A 74 -4.95 -3.28 6.09
C PHE A 74 -5.05 -1.75 6.00
N TRP A 75 -5.18 -1.19 4.80
CA TRP A 75 -5.32 0.25 4.59
C TRP A 75 -6.60 0.82 5.21
N GLU A 76 -7.74 0.13 5.06
CA GLU A 76 -8.98 0.53 5.72
C GLU A 76 -8.84 0.53 7.25
N GLU A 77 -8.15 -0.46 7.82
CA GLU A 77 -7.87 -0.51 9.27
C GLU A 77 -6.98 0.65 9.72
N GLN A 78 -5.93 0.99 8.96
CA GLN A 78 -5.06 2.14 9.26
C GLN A 78 -5.84 3.47 9.24
N LYS A 79 -6.74 3.66 8.27
CA LYS A 79 -7.60 4.84 8.22
C LYS A 79 -8.54 4.94 9.43
N MET A 80 -9.13 3.82 9.85
CA MET A 80 -9.99 3.79 11.04
C MET A 80 -9.22 4.14 12.31
N GLN A 81 -7.99 3.65 12.46
CA GLN A 81 -7.12 3.98 13.59
C GLN A 81 -6.72 5.46 13.59
N ALA A 82 -6.34 6.00 12.43
CA ALA A 82 -5.99 7.41 12.28
C ALA A 82 -7.17 8.35 12.56
N ALA A 83 -8.41 7.94 12.22
CA ALA A 83 -9.61 8.71 12.52
C ALA A 83 -10.04 8.64 14.00
N ALA A 84 -9.54 7.66 14.76
CA ALA A 84 -9.86 7.47 16.18
C ALA A 84 -8.83 8.12 17.12
N ALA A 85 -7.72 8.65 16.59
CA ALA A 85 -6.64 9.33 17.30
C ALA A 85 -6.82 10.86 17.29
#